data_AF-A0AAV0DB60-F1
#
_entry.id   AF-A0AAV0DB60-F1
#
_cell.length_a   1.000
_cell.length_b   1.000
_cell.length_c   1.000
_cell.angle_alpha   90.00
_cell.angle_beta   90.00
_cell.angle_gamma   90.00
#
_symmetry.space_group_name_H-M   'P 1'
#
loop_
_entity.id
_entity.type
_entity.pdbx_description
1 polymer ?
#
loop_
_entity_poly.entity_id
_entity_poly.type
_entity_poly.pdbx_seq_one_letter_code
_entity_poly.pdbx_strand_id
1 'polypeptide(L)'
;MVAYSQCDYPNLSRSSTKAIEAARSDRKPWTGEYARIWRNRGKCPLTPNETAVILKSLSIPRNITIYLAAGDGLMEIEGLKSVYTNVVTKSALISSEDLTKMHGNTKAALDYYVSINSDAYVATYFGNMDKMVAAMRAFKGLDRTLFLNRRDFSMFVSQGLVGKELEDAIWKVHRDDYVMGKGSALPDCFCEEKL
;
A
#
# COMPACT_ATOMS: atom_id res chain seq x y z
N MET A 1 6.29 5.18 1.67
CA MET A 1 5.06 5.31 2.50
C MET A 1 5.26 4.74 3.91
N VAL A 2 5.70 3.48 4.04
CA VAL A 2 6.12 2.88 5.32
C VAL A 2 7.16 3.76 6.06
N ALA A 3 8.22 4.16 5.36
CA ALA A 3 9.32 4.97 5.91
C ALA A 3 8.91 6.35 6.47
N TYR A 4 7.77 6.89 6.06
CA TYR A 4 7.28 8.20 6.52
C TYR A 4 6.19 8.09 7.61
N SER A 5 5.85 6.86 8.03
CA SER A 5 4.86 6.59 9.06
C SER A 5 5.49 6.47 10.45
N GLN A 6 4.71 6.77 11.50
CA GLN A 6 5.10 6.52 12.90
C GLN A 6 4.89 5.05 13.32
N CYS A 7 4.50 4.16 12.40
CA CYS A 7 4.11 2.80 12.76
C CYS A 7 5.31 1.89 13.04
N ASP A 8 5.21 1.05 14.05
CA ASP A 8 6.19 0.01 14.28
C ASP A 8 5.94 -1.21 13.37
N TYR A 9 7.03 -1.81 12.88
CA TYR A 9 7.00 -2.99 12.01
C TYR A 9 8.06 -3.99 12.51
N PRO A 10 7.75 -4.77 13.54
CA PRO A 10 8.74 -5.58 14.25
C PRO A 10 9.34 -6.70 13.40
N ASN A 11 8.66 -7.10 12.33
CA ASN A 11 9.06 -8.20 11.45
C ASN A 11 9.93 -7.74 10.26
N LEU A 12 10.30 -6.46 10.19
CA LEU A 12 11.22 -5.98 9.17
C LEU A 12 12.67 -6.33 9.50
N SER A 13 13.48 -6.50 8.46
CA SER A 13 14.92 -6.67 8.59
C SER A 13 15.57 -5.45 9.23
N ARG A 14 16.74 -5.66 9.86
CA ARG A 14 17.49 -4.59 10.52
C ARG A 14 17.87 -3.45 9.57
N SER A 15 18.15 -3.75 8.30
CA SER A 15 18.44 -2.74 7.27
C SER A 15 17.20 -1.90 6.98
N SER A 16 16.03 -2.53 6.84
CA SER A 16 14.74 -1.84 6.67
C SER A 16 14.41 -0.93 7.84
N THR A 17 14.55 -1.43 9.07
CA THR A 17 14.30 -0.63 10.27
C THR A 17 15.21 0.60 10.32
N LYS A 18 16.51 0.44 10.04
CA LYS A 18 17.47 1.56 10.00
C LYS A 18 17.13 2.60 8.94
N ALA A 19 16.70 2.20 7.74
CA ALA A 19 16.35 3.18 6.72
C ALA A 19 15.03 3.89 7.02
N ILE A 20 14.06 3.19 7.62
CA ILE A 20 12.83 3.81 8.13
C ILE A 20 13.19 4.84 9.21
N GLU A 21 14.09 4.51 10.14
CA GLU A 21 14.58 5.45 11.15
C GLU A 21 15.31 6.64 10.53
N ALA A 22 16.13 6.44 9.50
CA ALA A 22 16.81 7.54 8.80
C ALA A 22 15.84 8.44 8.01
N ALA A 23 14.74 7.88 7.49
CA ALA A 23 13.70 8.63 6.78
C ALA A 23 12.70 9.31 7.74
N ARG A 24 12.60 8.81 8.97
CA ARG A 24 11.92 9.48 10.07
C ARG A 24 12.80 10.65 10.50
N SER A 25 12.38 11.86 10.10
CA SER A 25 12.86 13.10 10.70
C SER A 25 12.38 13.17 12.17
N ASP A 26 11.78 14.24 12.65
CA ASP A 26 11.46 14.41 14.08
C ASP A 26 10.29 13.54 14.59
N ARG A 27 9.80 12.61 13.77
CA ARG A 27 8.63 11.78 14.06
C ARG A 27 9.03 10.55 14.86
N LYS A 28 8.79 10.59 16.17
CA LYS A 28 8.97 9.43 17.05
C LYS A 28 8.03 8.29 16.65
N PRO A 29 8.51 7.04 16.56
CA PRO A 29 7.66 5.90 16.30
C PRO A 29 6.70 5.65 17.46
N TRP A 30 5.49 5.23 17.14
CA TRP A 30 4.59 4.55 18.06
C TRP A 30 5.21 3.23 18.46
N THR A 31 5.08 2.85 19.72
CA THR A 31 5.64 1.60 20.26
C THR A 31 4.59 0.85 21.07
N GLY A 32 4.84 -0.45 21.28
CA GLY A 32 4.01 -1.31 22.12
C GLY A 32 2.53 -1.30 21.72
N GLU A 33 1.65 -1.18 22.72
CA GLU A 33 0.20 -1.19 22.50
C GLU A 33 -0.29 -0.04 21.61
N TYR A 34 0.34 1.13 21.70
CA TYR A 34 -0.06 2.29 20.90
C TYR A 34 0.15 2.00 19.40
N ALA A 35 1.29 1.41 19.03
CA ALA A 35 1.55 1.00 17.64
C ALA A 35 0.48 0.03 17.12
N ARG A 36 0.13 -0.99 17.94
CA ARG A 36 -0.92 -1.97 17.62
C ARG A 36 -2.27 -1.32 17.40
N ILE A 37 -2.69 -0.40 18.29
CA ILE A 37 -3.97 0.31 18.18
C ILE A 37 -4.06 1.09 16.87
N TRP A 38 -3.04 1.86 16.52
CA TRP A 38 -3.06 2.66 15.29
C TRP A 38 -3.01 1.80 14.02
N ARG A 39 -2.30 0.67 14.07
CA ARG A 39 -2.30 -0.30 12.99
C ARG A 39 -3.70 -0.89 12.76
N ASN A 40 -4.34 -1.32 13.85
CA ASN A 40 -5.71 -1.86 13.83
C ASN A 40 -6.78 -0.81 13.50
N ARG A 41 -6.46 0.49 13.56
CA ARG A 41 -7.28 1.58 13.02
C ARG A 41 -7.05 1.85 11.52
N GLY A 42 -6.22 1.05 10.86
CA GLY A 42 -5.88 1.23 9.45
C GLY A 42 -5.06 2.50 9.17
N LYS A 43 -4.32 3.00 10.16
CA LYS A 43 -3.54 4.24 10.00
C LYS A 43 -2.10 3.98 9.56
N CYS A 44 -1.68 2.72 9.55
CA CYS A 44 -0.38 2.28 9.09
C CYS A 44 -0.44 1.76 7.65
N PRO A 45 0.52 2.17 6.78
CA PRO A 45 0.73 1.54 5.50
C PRO A 45 1.03 0.04 5.60
N LEU A 46 0.67 -0.71 4.57
CA LEU A 46 1.09 -2.10 4.41
C LEU A 46 2.56 -2.17 3.99
N THR A 47 3.27 -3.18 4.47
CA THR A 47 4.59 -3.55 3.95
C THR A 47 4.47 -4.27 2.60
N PRO A 48 5.55 -4.39 1.81
CA PRO A 48 5.50 -5.17 0.57
C PRO A 48 5.11 -6.63 0.78
N ASN A 49 5.57 -7.27 1.88
CA ASN A 49 5.21 -8.64 2.22
C ASN A 49 3.71 -8.78 2.54
N GLU A 50 3.16 -7.89 3.37
CA GLU A 50 1.73 -7.89 3.69
C GLU A 50 0.88 -7.61 2.45
N THR A 51 1.35 -6.71 1.58
CA THR A 51 0.71 -6.46 0.29
C THR A 51 0.66 -7.74 -0.55
N ALA A 52 1.76 -8.51 -0.60
CA ALA A 52 1.80 -9.78 -1.32
C ALA A 52 0.79 -10.80 -0.76
N VAL A 53 0.65 -10.90 0.56
CA VAL A 53 -0.34 -11.76 1.22
C VAL A 53 -1.76 -11.39 0.80
N ILE A 54 -2.10 -10.09 0.84
CA ILE A 54 -3.45 -9.63 0.46
C ILE A 54 -3.69 -9.91 -1.03
N LEU A 55 -2.78 -9.53 -1.93
CA LEU A 55 -2.95 -9.77 -3.37
C LEU A 55 -3.11 -11.27 -3.70
N LYS A 56 -2.38 -12.14 -2.99
CA LYS A 56 -2.54 -13.59 -3.10
C LYS A 56 -3.92 -14.05 -2.64
N SER A 57 -4.41 -13.51 -1.52
CA SER A 57 -5.75 -13.80 -0.98
C SER A 57 -6.86 -13.37 -1.95
N LEU A 58 -6.59 -12.31 -2.73
CA LEU A 58 -7.47 -11.82 -3.79
C LEU A 58 -7.35 -12.60 -5.11
N SER A 59 -6.58 -13.70 -5.13
CA SER A 59 -6.34 -14.51 -6.33
C SER A 59 -5.75 -13.72 -7.51
N ILE A 60 -4.98 -12.67 -7.24
CA ILE A 60 -4.29 -11.92 -8.30
C ILE A 60 -3.21 -12.83 -8.93
N PRO A 61 -3.20 -13.02 -10.26
CA PRO A 61 -2.27 -13.92 -10.94
C PRO A 61 -0.81 -13.57 -10.65
N ARG A 62 0.00 -14.57 -10.31
CA ARG A 62 1.42 -14.37 -9.94
C ARG A 62 2.32 -13.92 -11.09
N ASN A 63 1.92 -14.20 -12.32
CA ASN A 63 2.62 -13.80 -13.55
C ASN A 63 2.23 -12.39 -14.04
N ILE A 64 1.35 -11.68 -13.34
CA ILE A 64 0.96 -10.32 -13.71
C ILE A 64 2.15 -9.38 -13.60
N THR A 65 2.21 -8.40 -14.51
CA THR A 65 3.19 -7.32 -14.43
C THR A 65 2.70 -6.27 -13.43
N ILE A 66 3.50 -6.02 -12.40
CA ILE A 66 3.23 -5.00 -11.38
C ILE A 66 4.20 -3.84 -11.59
N TYR A 67 3.66 -2.68 -11.97
CA TYR A 67 4.39 -1.42 -11.81
C TYR A 67 4.26 -0.93 -10.37
N LEU A 68 5.39 -0.85 -9.67
CA LEU A 68 5.42 -0.40 -8.28
C LEU A 68 5.69 1.09 -8.18
N ALA A 69 4.60 1.85 -8.05
CA ALA A 69 4.61 3.29 -7.76
C ALA A 69 5.00 3.53 -6.29
N ALA A 70 6.31 3.58 -6.02
CA ALA A 70 6.83 3.79 -4.67
C ALA A 70 7.97 4.81 -4.66
N GLY A 71 8.04 5.61 -3.59
CA GLY A 71 9.17 6.51 -3.34
C GLY A 71 10.48 5.76 -3.10
N ASP A 72 11.59 6.49 -3.14
CA ASP A 72 12.94 5.91 -3.14
C ASP A 72 13.35 5.24 -1.80
N GLY A 73 12.55 5.39 -0.75
CA GLY A 73 12.71 4.73 0.55
C GLY A 73 11.95 3.41 0.68
N LEU A 74 11.60 2.74 -0.43
CA LEU A 74 10.99 1.42 -0.39
C LEU A 74 12.06 0.38 -0.05
N MET A 75 11.85 -0.35 1.04
CA MET A 75 12.68 -1.49 1.44
C MET A 75 11.88 -2.78 1.45
N GLU A 76 12.57 -3.90 1.31
CA GLU A 76 11.98 -5.26 1.29
C GLU A 76 10.99 -5.50 0.14
N ILE A 77 11.30 -4.97 -1.04
CA ILE A 77 10.56 -5.31 -2.27
C ILE A 77 10.62 -6.83 -2.55
N GLU A 78 11.60 -7.53 -2.00
CA GLU A 78 11.80 -8.97 -2.04
C GLU A 78 10.58 -9.74 -1.53
N GLY A 79 9.89 -9.24 -0.49
CA GLY A 79 8.65 -9.84 -0.01
C GLY A 79 7.60 -9.94 -1.11
N LEU A 80 7.42 -8.85 -1.88
CA LEU A 80 6.54 -8.82 -3.04
C LEU A 80 7.06 -9.65 -4.21
N LYS A 81 8.37 -9.53 -4.52
CA LYS A 81 9.01 -10.25 -5.64
C LYS A 81 9.07 -11.77 -5.44
N SER A 82 9.02 -12.25 -4.20
CA SER A 82 8.96 -13.67 -3.89
C SER A 82 7.66 -14.33 -4.38
N VAL A 83 6.59 -13.54 -4.53
CA VAL A 83 5.26 -14.00 -4.98
C VAL A 83 4.98 -13.59 -6.42
N TYR A 84 5.36 -12.36 -6.80
CA TYR A 84 5.12 -11.78 -8.13
C TYR A 84 6.45 -11.57 -8.85
N THR A 85 6.68 -12.28 -9.95
CA THR A 85 7.99 -12.29 -10.62
C THR A 85 8.23 -11.07 -11.49
N ASN A 86 7.16 -10.43 -12.00
CA ASN A 86 7.23 -9.34 -12.96
C ASN A 86 6.98 -7.98 -12.30
N VAL A 87 7.80 -7.64 -11.29
CA VAL A 87 7.72 -6.34 -10.60
C VAL A 87 8.71 -5.34 -11.22
N VAL A 88 8.17 -4.30 -11.84
CA VAL A 88 8.93 -3.21 -12.46
C VAL A 88 8.74 -1.91 -11.66
N THR A 89 9.72 -1.01 -11.75
CA THR A 89 9.71 0.30 -11.08
C THR A 89 10.07 1.40 -12.08
N LYS A 90 10.13 2.65 -11.63
CA LYS A 90 10.57 3.81 -12.43
C LYS A 90 11.89 3.57 -13.21
N SER A 91 12.81 2.80 -12.63
CA SER A 91 14.12 2.51 -13.25
C SER A 91 14.01 1.60 -14.48
N ALA A 92 12.86 0.97 -14.73
CA ALA A 92 12.59 0.25 -15.96
C ALA A 92 12.11 1.16 -17.10
N LEU A 93 11.66 2.38 -16.78
CA LEU A 93 11.09 3.32 -17.76
C LEU A 93 12.07 4.42 -18.18
N ILE A 94 13.04 4.76 -17.32
CA ILE A 94 13.94 5.89 -17.48
C ILE A 94 15.36 5.47 -17.12
N SER A 95 16.36 6.07 -17.77
CA SER A 95 17.78 5.84 -17.48
C SER A 95 18.13 6.15 -16.01
N SER A 96 19.15 5.48 -15.48
CA SER A 96 19.63 5.74 -14.11
C SER A 96 20.14 7.17 -13.93
N GLU A 97 20.75 7.73 -14.98
CA GLU A 97 21.25 9.11 -14.97
C GLU A 97 20.10 10.12 -14.86
N ASP A 98 19.04 9.98 -15.66
CA ASP A 98 17.90 10.88 -15.59
C ASP A 98 17.16 10.71 -14.26
N LEU A 99 16.99 9.47 -13.79
CA LEU A 99 16.30 9.19 -12.54
C LEU A 99 17.02 9.78 -11.32
N THR A 100 18.36 9.88 -11.33
CA THR A 100 19.14 10.52 -10.25
C THR A 100 19.04 12.05 -10.29
N LYS A 101 18.90 12.64 -11.48
CA LYS A 101 18.69 14.09 -11.66
C LYS A 101 17.26 14.54 -11.34
N MET A 102 16.27 13.65 -11.40
CA MET A 102 14.87 13.97 -11.12
C MET A 102 14.62 14.27 -9.64
N HIS A 103 13.91 15.38 -9.38
CA HIS A 103 13.35 15.68 -8.06
C HIS A 103 12.21 14.71 -7.70
N GLY A 104 11.93 14.59 -6.39
CA GLY A 104 10.88 13.70 -5.87
C GLY A 104 9.49 13.93 -6.50
N ASN A 105 9.12 15.19 -6.75
CA ASN A 105 7.85 15.52 -7.40
C ASN A 105 7.79 15.03 -8.85
N THR A 106 8.90 15.12 -9.59
CA THR A 106 8.97 14.61 -10.96
C THR A 106 8.87 13.09 -11.01
N LYS A 107 9.50 12.40 -10.04
CA LYS A 107 9.34 10.94 -9.89
C LYS A 107 7.90 10.55 -9.57
N ALA A 108 7.23 11.30 -8.69
CA ALA A 108 5.83 11.08 -8.35
C ALA A 108 4.89 11.35 -9.54
N ALA A 109 5.21 12.34 -10.39
CA ALA A 109 4.45 12.62 -11.62
C ALA A 109 4.53 11.44 -12.62
N LEU A 110 5.70 10.81 -12.74
CA LEU A 110 5.85 9.58 -13.55
C LEU A 110 5.00 8.44 -12.97
N ASP A 111 5.09 8.21 -11.66
CA ASP A 111 4.29 7.18 -10.99
C ASP A 111 2.78 7.43 -11.19
N TYR A 112 2.35 8.70 -11.12
CA TYR A 112 0.96 9.10 -11.36
C TYR A 112 0.54 8.79 -12.79
N TYR A 113 1.35 9.17 -13.77
CA TYR A 113 1.08 8.94 -15.19
C TYR A 113 0.87 7.45 -15.50
N VAL A 114 1.73 6.57 -14.98
CA VAL A 114 1.58 5.12 -15.18
C VAL A 114 0.31 4.62 -14.49
N SER A 115 0.04 5.08 -13.26
CA SER A 115 -1.11 4.64 -12.46
C SER A 115 -2.48 4.98 -13.08
N ILE A 116 -2.61 6.14 -13.72
CA ILE A 116 -3.87 6.55 -14.38
C ILE A 116 -4.09 5.92 -15.76
N ASN A 117 -3.10 5.19 -16.28
CA ASN A 117 -3.14 4.56 -17.59
C ASN A 117 -2.98 3.02 -17.51
N SER A 118 -2.88 2.45 -16.30
CA SER A 118 -2.78 1.00 -16.11
C SER A 118 -4.11 0.28 -16.26
N ASP A 119 -4.09 -1.02 -16.58
CA ASP A 119 -5.31 -1.84 -16.68
C ASP A 119 -6.06 -1.95 -15.35
N ALA A 120 -5.32 -1.97 -14.24
CA ALA A 120 -5.84 -1.98 -12.88
C ALA A 120 -4.96 -1.13 -11.96
N TYR A 121 -5.53 -0.60 -10.89
CA TYR A 121 -4.80 0.14 -9.86
C TYR A 121 -5.13 -0.43 -8.48
N VAL A 122 -4.10 -0.66 -7.67
CA VAL A 122 -4.24 -1.13 -6.29
C VAL A 122 -3.49 -0.18 -5.36
N ALA A 123 -4.22 0.45 -4.46
CA ALA A 123 -3.66 1.32 -3.43
C ALA A 123 -3.48 0.54 -2.11
N THR A 124 -2.25 0.56 -1.58
CA THR A 124 -1.89 -0.07 -0.30
C THR A 124 -2.16 0.85 0.91
N TYR A 125 -2.51 2.10 0.65
CA TYR A 125 -2.89 3.13 1.62
C TYR A 125 -3.67 4.22 0.91
N PHE A 126 -4.45 5.00 1.66
CA PHE A 126 -5.25 6.09 1.08
C PHE A 126 -4.57 7.44 1.24
N GLY A 127 -3.58 7.72 0.39
CA GLY A 127 -2.87 9.00 0.33
C GLY A 127 -3.47 9.99 -0.67
N ASN A 128 -2.85 11.17 -0.79
CA ASN A 128 -3.28 12.21 -1.75
C ASN A 128 -3.12 11.75 -3.20
N MET A 129 -2.05 11.02 -3.50
CA MET A 129 -1.83 10.47 -4.84
C MET A 129 -2.92 9.47 -5.21
N ASP A 130 -3.27 8.55 -4.31
CA ASP A 130 -4.27 7.50 -4.56
C ASP A 130 -5.67 8.09 -4.83
N LYS A 131 -6.02 9.19 -4.12
CA LYS A 131 -7.24 9.98 -4.39
C LYS A 131 -7.26 10.55 -5.80
N MET A 132 -6.15 11.16 -6.23
CA MET A 132 -6.03 11.75 -7.57
C MET A 132 -6.07 10.67 -8.66
N VAL A 133 -5.42 9.53 -8.44
CA VAL A 133 -5.42 8.40 -9.39
C VAL A 133 -6.84 7.85 -9.53
N ALA A 134 -7.53 7.58 -8.43
CA ALA A 134 -8.88 7.04 -8.48
C ALA A 134 -9.87 7.98 -9.17
N ALA A 135 -9.81 9.28 -8.88
CA ALA A 135 -10.65 10.27 -9.56
C ALA A 135 -10.39 10.30 -11.08
N MET A 136 -9.12 10.29 -11.49
CA MET A 136 -8.76 10.31 -12.92
C MET A 136 -9.12 9.01 -13.64
N ARG A 137 -8.95 7.86 -12.99
CA ARG A 137 -9.36 6.56 -13.54
C ARG A 137 -10.88 6.49 -13.71
N ALA A 138 -11.64 6.95 -12.71
CA ALA A 138 -13.09 7.04 -12.81
C ALA A 138 -13.54 7.96 -13.96
N PHE A 139 -12.90 9.14 -14.10
CA PHE A 139 -13.16 10.05 -15.21
C PHE A 139 -12.90 9.40 -16.60
N LYS A 140 -11.91 8.51 -16.69
CA LYS A 140 -11.59 7.75 -17.90
C LYS A 140 -12.44 6.49 -18.12
N GLY A 141 -13.37 6.16 -17.21
CA GLY A 141 -14.12 4.90 -17.25
C GLY A 141 -13.27 3.66 -16.98
N LEU A 142 -12.19 3.80 -16.20
CA LEU A 142 -11.33 2.69 -15.79
C LEU A 142 -11.76 2.16 -14.41
N ASP A 143 -12.65 1.18 -14.43
CA ASP A 143 -13.38 0.73 -13.23
C ASP A 143 -12.55 -0.19 -12.30
N ARG A 144 -11.43 -0.73 -12.78
CA ARG A 144 -10.54 -1.61 -11.98
C ARG A 144 -9.64 -0.78 -11.06
N THR A 145 -10.20 -0.27 -9.98
CA THR A 145 -9.50 0.53 -8.98
C THR A 145 -9.81 -0.02 -7.59
N LEU A 146 -8.80 -0.53 -6.88
CA LEU A 146 -8.96 -1.21 -5.61
C LEU A 146 -8.15 -0.53 -4.50
N PHE A 147 -8.76 -0.39 -3.33
CA PHE A 147 -8.09 0.05 -2.11
C PHE A 147 -8.06 -1.12 -1.12
N LEU A 148 -6.87 -1.52 -0.70
CA LEU A 148 -6.75 -2.67 0.21
C LEU A 148 -7.24 -2.32 1.62
N ASN A 149 -8.07 -3.19 2.20
CA ASN A 149 -8.57 -3.06 3.56
C ASN A 149 -7.48 -3.43 4.59
N ARG A 150 -6.55 -2.51 4.78
CA ARG A 150 -5.42 -2.62 5.73
C ARG A 150 -5.85 -2.68 7.19
N ARG A 151 -7.04 -2.16 7.52
CA ARG A 151 -7.61 -2.20 8.88
C ARG A 151 -7.92 -3.64 9.26
N ASP A 152 -8.74 -4.30 8.45
CA ASP A 152 -9.17 -5.66 8.74
C ASP A 152 -8.01 -6.65 8.61
N PHE A 153 -7.12 -6.45 7.63
CA PHE A 153 -5.86 -7.19 7.59
C PHE A 153 -5.08 -7.11 8.91
N SER A 154 -4.87 -5.91 9.45
CA SER A 154 -4.17 -5.73 10.73
C SER A 154 -4.91 -6.38 11.89
N MET A 155 -6.25 -6.26 11.91
CA MET A 155 -7.08 -6.88 12.94
C MET A 155 -6.95 -8.41 12.93
N PHE A 156 -7.07 -9.05 11.76
CA PHE A 156 -6.93 -10.50 11.60
C PHE A 156 -5.56 -10.99 12.03
N VAL A 157 -4.48 -10.33 11.58
CA VAL A 157 -3.12 -10.66 12.02
C VAL A 157 -2.97 -10.49 13.54
N SER A 158 -3.55 -9.45 14.12
CA SER A 158 -3.50 -9.24 15.58
C SER A 158 -4.31 -10.25 16.39
N GLN A 159 -5.29 -10.92 15.76
CA GLN A 159 -6.06 -12.03 16.32
C GLN A 159 -5.36 -13.38 16.14
N GLY A 160 -4.22 -13.40 15.44
CA GLY A 160 -3.43 -14.62 15.21
C GLY A 160 -3.80 -15.39 13.95
N LEU A 161 -4.64 -14.84 13.07
CA LEU A 161 -4.98 -15.50 11.80
C LEU A 161 -3.74 -15.55 10.90
N VAL A 162 -3.48 -16.72 10.33
CA VAL A 162 -2.34 -16.99 9.45
C VAL A 162 -2.72 -17.95 8.32
N GLY A 163 -1.89 -18.02 7.28
CA GLY A 163 -2.06 -18.97 6.19
C GLY A 163 -3.44 -18.90 5.53
N LYS A 164 -4.06 -20.06 5.33
CA LYS A 164 -5.35 -20.15 4.63
C LYS A 164 -6.50 -19.45 5.36
N GLU A 165 -6.52 -19.49 6.69
CA GLU A 165 -7.56 -18.81 7.47
C GLU A 165 -7.52 -17.29 7.27
N LEU A 166 -6.32 -16.71 7.23
CA LEU A 166 -6.13 -15.30 6.91
C LEU A 166 -6.54 -14.99 5.46
N GLU A 167 -6.16 -15.84 4.51
CA GLU A 167 -6.53 -15.68 3.08
C GLU A 167 -8.05 -15.68 2.89
N ASP A 168 -8.74 -16.64 3.52
CA ASP A 168 -10.20 -16.77 3.45
C ASP A 168 -10.91 -15.56 4.11
N ALA A 169 -10.40 -15.09 5.25
CA ALA A 169 -10.94 -13.91 5.95
C ALA A 169 -10.78 -12.63 5.12
N ILE A 170 -9.63 -12.41 4.50
CA ILE A 170 -9.36 -11.27 3.61
C ILE A 170 -10.29 -11.32 2.39
N TRP A 171 -10.44 -12.50 1.77
CA TRP A 171 -11.32 -12.67 0.61
C TRP A 171 -12.78 -12.35 0.96
N LYS A 172 -13.24 -12.83 2.12
CA LYS A 172 -14.59 -12.55 2.62
C LYS A 172 -14.81 -11.04 2.80
N VAL A 173 -13.92 -10.36 3.51
CA VAL A 173 -14.03 -8.90 3.71
C VAL A 173 -14.02 -8.15 2.39
N HIS A 174 -13.13 -8.51 1.46
CA HIS A 174 -13.08 -7.88 0.15
C HIS A 174 -14.41 -8.00 -0.61
N ARG A 175 -15.05 -9.17 -0.59
CA ARG A 175 -16.37 -9.36 -1.20
C ARG A 175 -17.46 -8.58 -0.50
N ASP A 176 -17.47 -8.59 0.83
CA ASP A 176 -18.47 -7.87 1.62
C ASP A 176 -18.35 -6.35 1.39
N ASP A 177 -17.13 -5.82 1.36
CA ASP A 177 -16.85 -4.41 1.03
C ASP A 177 -17.35 -4.05 -0.37
N TYR A 178 -17.07 -4.89 -1.36
CA TYR A 178 -17.54 -4.68 -2.75
C TYR A 178 -19.07 -4.68 -2.85
N VAL A 179 -19.76 -5.66 -2.23
CA VAL A 179 -21.22 -5.76 -2.26
C VAL A 179 -21.88 -4.58 -1.55
N MET A 180 -21.30 -4.12 -0.43
CA MET A 180 -21.84 -3.02 0.36
C MET A 180 -21.46 -1.63 -0.18
N GLY A 181 -20.61 -1.55 -1.23
CA GLY A 181 -20.06 -0.29 -1.71
C GLY A 181 -19.17 0.42 -0.69
N LYS A 182 -18.59 -0.33 0.26
CA LYS A 182 -17.63 0.20 1.23
C LYS A 182 -16.25 0.21 0.58
N GLY A 183 -15.61 1.37 0.53
CA GLY A 183 -14.30 1.54 -0.09
C GLY A 183 -14.33 2.22 -1.46
N SER A 184 -14.60 3.53 -1.43
CA SER A 184 -14.39 4.55 -2.46
C SER A 184 -15.51 4.87 -3.44
N ALA A 185 -16.34 5.84 -3.04
CA ALA A 185 -16.42 7.12 -3.75
C ALA A 185 -16.34 8.24 -2.71
N LEU A 186 -15.25 9.02 -2.73
CA LEU A 186 -14.99 10.18 -1.85
C LEU A 186 -14.75 9.80 -0.36
N PRO A 187 -14.00 10.63 0.39
CA PRO A 187 -13.50 10.25 1.71
C PRO A 187 -14.66 9.94 2.64
N ASP A 188 -14.48 8.91 3.47
CA ASP A 188 -15.12 8.80 4.77
C ASP A 188 -15.30 10.21 5.33
N CYS A 189 -16.55 10.65 5.47
CA CYS A 189 -16.87 11.94 6.04
C CYS A 189 -16.05 12.13 7.32
N PHE A 190 -15.59 13.36 7.54
CA PHE A 190 -15.08 13.90 8.80
C PHE A 190 -16.12 13.84 9.95
N CYS A 191 -16.96 12.81 10.03
CA CYS A 191 -18.06 12.66 10.98
C CYS A 191 -17.67 11.86 12.24
N GLU A 192 -16.39 11.59 12.48
CA GLU A 192 -15.91 11.11 13.78
C GLU A 192 -15.26 12.21 14.63
N GLU A 193 -15.75 13.45 14.54
CA GLU A 193 -15.66 14.38 15.67
C GLU A 193 -17.05 14.84 16.08
N LYS A 194 -17.49 14.38 17.26
CA LYS A 194 -18.33 15.23 18.10
C LYS A 194 -17.37 16.18 18.82
N LEU A 195 -17.51 17.48 18.53
CA LEU A 195 -17.09 18.56 19.44
C LEU A 195 -17.65 18.32 20.84
#